data_AF-A0A143HRX2-F1
#
_entry.id   AF-A0A143HRX2-F1
#
_cell.length_a   1.000
_cell.length_b   1.000
_cell.length_c   1.000
_cell.angle_alpha   90.00
_cell.angle_beta   90.00
_cell.angle_gamma   90.00
#
_symmetry.space_group_name_H-M   'P 1'
#
loop_
_entity.id
_entity.type
_entity.pdbx_description
1 polymer ?
#
loop_
_entity_poly.entity_id
_entity_poly.type
_entity_poly.pdbx_seq_one_letter_code
_entity_poly.pdbx_strand_id
1 'polypeptide(L)'
;MEDLRDAIKRLSKWFARPIVEGEHPTLHLNPNSTNREVINGIQRDDYIFSACGNWIVPSAEHGLSFSAHWQHLKGIHRMKSKRNPGKRVHVYWVLEKADIPDGLEFIADPRDRRKQHYFLAVTKKMTVSELRSKLEWVADRMSVIRDAQDAL
;
A
#
# COMPACT_ATOMS: atom_id res chain seq x y z
N MET A 1 12.18 -12.03 -25.56
CA MET A 1 11.95 -11.89 -24.11
C MET A 1 11.18 -10.59 -23.96
N GLU A 2 9.89 -10.66 -23.66
CA GLU A 2 9.04 -9.46 -23.56
C GLU A 2 9.47 -8.67 -22.31
N ASP A 3 9.75 -7.37 -22.46
CA ASP A 3 10.13 -6.51 -21.34
C ASP A 3 8.97 -6.51 -20.32
N LEU A 4 9.27 -6.79 -19.04
CA LEU A 4 8.29 -6.77 -17.95
C LEU A 4 7.49 -5.45 -17.96
N ARG A 5 8.12 -4.35 -18.40
CA ARG A 5 7.46 -3.05 -18.59
C ARG A 5 6.35 -3.09 -19.64
N ASP A 6 6.53 -3.81 -20.73
CA ASP A 6 5.53 -3.90 -21.80
C ASP A 6 4.38 -4.84 -21.42
N ALA A 7 4.66 -5.91 -20.67
CA ALA A 7 3.62 -6.72 -20.05
C ALA A 7 2.80 -5.92 -19.03
N ILE A 8 3.45 -5.09 -18.19
CA ILE A 8 2.78 -4.22 -17.21
C ILE A 8 1.93 -3.13 -17.87
N LYS A 9 2.37 -2.57 -19.00
CA LYS A 9 1.56 -1.61 -19.78
C LYS A 9 0.25 -2.19 -20.29
N ARG A 10 0.17 -3.51 -20.51
CA ARG A 10 -1.05 -4.20 -20.95
C ARG A 10 -2.00 -4.53 -19.80
N LEU A 11 -1.57 -4.40 -18.55
CA LEU A 11 -2.43 -4.60 -17.38
C LEU A 11 -3.40 -3.42 -17.28
N SER A 12 -4.70 -3.70 -17.12
CA SER A 12 -5.74 -2.67 -17.13
C SER A 12 -5.53 -1.60 -16.06
N LYS A 13 -5.03 -1.99 -14.87
CA LYS A 13 -4.64 -1.10 -13.79
C LYS A 13 -3.89 -1.89 -12.69
N TRP A 14 -2.84 -1.33 -12.13
CA TRP A 14 -2.05 -1.91 -11.05
C TRP A 14 -1.82 -0.87 -9.95
N PHE A 15 -1.57 -1.36 -8.74
CA PHE A 15 -1.24 -0.53 -7.57
C PHE A 15 -0.02 -1.12 -6.88
N ALA A 16 1.01 -0.31 -6.68
CA ALA A 16 2.25 -0.75 -6.05
C ALA A 16 2.72 0.18 -4.95
N ARG A 17 3.50 -0.36 -4.01
CA ARG A 17 4.18 0.42 -2.99
C ARG A 17 5.56 -0.15 -2.65
N PRO A 18 6.54 0.72 -2.35
CA PRO A 18 7.87 0.28 -1.93
C PRO A 18 7.91 -0.01 -0.43
N ILE A 19 8.52 -1.13 -0.08
CA ILE A 19 8.61 -1.68 1.28
C ILE A 19 10.06 -2.02 1.57
N VAL A 20 10.54 -1.69 2.76
CA VAL A 20 11.91 -2.03 3.16
C VAL A 20 11.95 -3.52 3.48
N GLU A 21 13.05 -4.19 3.14
CA GLU A 21 13.25 -5.61 3.44
C GLU A 21 13.00 -5.91 4.92
N GLY A 22 12.25 -6.98 5.17
CA GLY A 22 11.81 -7.40 6.52
C GLY A 22 10.57 -6.68 7.05
N GLU A 23 10.02 -5.69 6.34
CA GLU A 23 8.73 -5.07 6.69
C GLU A 23 7.55 -5.76 6.00
N HIS A 24 6.36 -5.70 6.62
CA HIS A 24 5.13 -6.21 6.04
C HIS A 24 4.54 -5.18 5.05
N PRO A 25 4.03 -5.61 3.88
CA PRO A 25 3.64 -4.68 2.83
C PRO A 25 2.35 -3.92 3.12
N THR A 26 1.58 -4.30 4.15
CA THR A 26 0.33 -3.62 4.52
C THR A 26 0.21 -3.33 6.03
N LEU A 27 1.18 -3.77 6.85
CA LEU A 27 1.12 -3.64 8.31
C LEU A 27 2.46 -3.17 8.88
N HIS A 28 2.41 -2.54 10.04
CA HIS A 28 3.54 -2.05 10.83
C HIS A 28 3.75 -2.98 12.03
N LEU A 29 4.43 -4.11 11.80
CA LEU A 29 4.62 -5.16 12.81
C LEU A 29 5.93 -5.02 13.60
N ASN A 30 6.95 -4.41 13.01
CA ASN A 30 8.27 -4.29 13.63
C ASN A 30 8.33 -3.03 14.51
N PRO A 31 9.05 -3.10 15.65
CA PRO A 31 9.44 -1.90 16.40
C PRO A 31 10.14 -0.91 15.46
N ASN A 32 9.75 0.37 15.51
CA ASN A 32 10.28 1.45 14.67
C ASN A 32 9.94 1.34 13.16
N SER A 33 9.01 0.48 12.75
CA SER A 33 8.50 0.48 11.35
C SER A 33 7.78 1.78 10.99
N THR A 34 7.35 2.54 12.00
CA THR A 34 6.86 3.92 11.89
C THR A 34 7.07 4.64 13.21
N ASN A 35 7.21 5.97 13.16
CA ASN A 35 7.24 6.83 14.34
C ASN A 35 5.83 7.27 14.77
N ARG A 36 4.79 6.75 14.10
CA ARG A 36 3.39 7.08 14.34
C ARG A 36 2.74 6.05 15.24
N GLU A 37 1.58 6.41 15.78
CA GLU A 37 0.76 5.49 16.56
C GLU A 37 0.28 4.33 15.67
N VAL A 38 0.38 3.11 16.21
CA VAL A 38 -0.03 1.86 15.55
C VAL A 38 -1.00 1.11 16.45
N ILE A 39 -2.12 0.67 15.88
CA ILE A 39 -3.12 -0.16 16.56
C ILE A 39 -3.26 -1.46 15.77
N ASN A 40 -2.94 -2.59 16.38
CA ASN A 40 -2.98 -3.91 15.72
C ASN A 40 -2.21 -3.97 14.38
N GLY A 41 -1.06 -3.29 14.29
CA GLY A 41 -0.26 -3.22 13.06
C GLY A 41 -0.77 -2.20 12.04
N ILE A 42 -1.87 -1.50 12.31
CA ILE A 42 -2.42 -0.47 11.42
C ILE A 42 -1.98 0.91 11.94
N GLN A 43 -1.39 1.72 11.06
CA GLN A 43 -1.01 3.08 11.39
C GLN A 43 -2.26 3.95 11.57
N ARG A 44 -2.34 4.70 12.67
CA ARG A 44 -3.54 5.45 13.05
C ARG A 44 -3.96 6.50 12.03
N ASP A 45 -2.99 7.17 11.41
CA ASP A 45 -3.25 8.22 10.42
C ASP A 45 -3.76 7.69 9.08
N ASP A 46 -3.59 6.40 8.80
CA ASP A 46 -3.97 5.82 7.52
C ASP A 46 -5.49 5.59 7.45
N TYR A 47 -6.20 5.52 8.60
CA TYR A 47 -7.63 5.22 8.63
C TYR A 47 -8.36 6.01 9.72
N ILE A 48 -9.67 6.19 9.58
CA ILE A 48 -10.49 6.85 10.59
C ILE A 48 -10.94 5.85 11.65
N PHE A 49 -10.32 5.90 12.82
CA PHE A 49 -10.75 5.12 13.97
C PHE A 49 -11.95 5.78 14.66
N SER A 50 -12.92 4.97 15.08
CA SER A 50 -13.98 5.41 15.99
C SER A 50 -13.41 5.87 17.33
N ALA A 51 -14.20 6.64 18.10
CA ALA A 51 -13.79 7.15 19.41
C ALA A 51 -13.31 6.06 20.39
N CYS A 52 -13.92 4.86 20.35
CA CYS A 52 -13.50 3.73 21.19
C CYS A 52 -12.31 2.94 20.63
N GLY A 53 -11.76 3.32 19.47
CA GLY A 53 -10.61 2.66 18.84
C GLY A 53 -10.88 1.29 18.24
N ASN A 54 -12.07 0.70 18.41
CA ASN A 54 -12.35 -0.67 17.97
C ASN A 54 -12.91 -0.80 16.55
N TRP A 55 -13.34 0.32 15.95
CA TRP A 55 -13.93 0.36 14.62
C TRP A 55 -13.17 1.30 13.69
N ILE A 56 -13.20 0.96 12.40
CA ILE A 56 -12.77 1.79 11.29
C ILE A 56 -14.00 2.31 10.56
N VAL A 57 -14.04 3.64 10.37
CA VAL A 57 -15.10 4.35 9.67
C VAL A 57 -14.70 4.50 8.19
N PRO A 58 -15.65 4.32 7.25
CA PRO A 58 -15.38 4.55 5.84
C PRO A 58 -14.89 5.96 5.55
N SER A 59 -13.91 6.08 4.67
CA SER A 59 -13.41 7.37 4.19
C SER A 59 -12.72 7.21 2.85
N ALA A 60 -13.07 8.06 1.88
CA ALA A 60 -12.42 8.11 0.58
C ALA A 60 -11.08 8.86 0.58
N GLU A 61 -10.75 9.55 1.69
CA GLU A 61 -9.56 10.41 1.81
C GLU A 61 -8.46 9.78 2.68
N HIS A 62 -8.75 8.62 3.26
CA HIS A 62 -7.87 7.87 4.16
C HIS A 62 -7.77 6.43 3.68
N GLY A 63 -6.55 5.93 3.65
CA GLY A 63 -6.27 4.52 3.46
C GLY A 63 -4.79 4.28 3.34
N LEU A 64 -4.43 3.03 3.10
CA LEU A 64 -3.04 2.68 2.85
C LEU A 64 -2.59 3.24 1.49
N SER A 65 -1.44 3.91 1.45
CA SER A 65 -0.93 4.57 0.23
C SER A 65 -0.31 3.63 -0.80
N PHE A 66 -0.75 3.79 -2.06
CA PHE A 66 -0.25 3.11 -3.25
C PHE A 66 0.01 4.07 -4.41
N SER A 67 0.91 3.66 -5.30
CA SER A 67 1.17 4.30 -6.59
C SER A 67 0.55 3.48 -7.71
N ALA A 68 -0.13 4.12 -8.65
CA ALA A 68 -0.59 3.49 -9.90
C ALA A 68 0.23 3.94 -11.12
N HIS A 69 1.31 4.71 -10.90
CA HIS A 69 2.14 5.27 -11.96
C HIS A 69 3.63 5.07 -11.69
N TRP A 70 4.36 4.68 -12.72
CA TRP A 70 5.77 4.29 -12.62
C TRP A 70 6.68 5.41 -12.10
N GLN A 71 6.55 6.62 -12.63
CA GLN A 71 7.38 7.76 -12.22
C GLN A 71 7.15 8.13 -10.74
N HIS A 72 5.89 8.05 -10.28
CA HIS A 72 5.53 8.30 -8.90
C HIS A 72 6.16 7.25 -7.99
N LEU A 73 5.99 5.97 -8.33
CA LEU A 73 6.58 4.84 -7.63
C LEU A 73 8.10 4.94 -7.52
N LYS A 74 8.79 5.27 -8.62
CA LYS A 74 10.24 5.48 -8.65
C LYS A 74 10.67 6.59 -7.71
N GLY A 75 9.92 7.70 -7.67
CA GLY A 75 10.13 8.78 -6.72
C GLY A 75 10.06 8.31 -5.26
N ILE A 76 9.00 7.60 -4.89
CA ILE A 76 8.81 7.07 -3.53
C ILE A 76 9.90 6.05 -3.17
N HIS A 77 10.22 5.13 -4.08
CA HIS A 77 11.27 4.14 -3.90
C HIS A 77 12.62 4.79 -3.59
N ARG A 78 13.01 5.82 -4.37
CA ARG A 78 14.25 6.60 -4.13
C ARG A 78 14.23 7.29 -2.77
N MET A 79 13.11 7.91 -2.40
CA MET A 79 12.96 8.56 -1.09
C MET A 79 13.12 7.54 0.06
N LYS A 80 12.48 6.37 -0.04
CA LYS A 80 12.62 5.31 0.96
C LYS A 80 14.04 4.77 1.06
N SER A 81 14.69 4.54 -0.08
CA SER A 81 16.08 4.06 -0.15
C SER A 81 17.04 5.05 0.52
N LYS A 82 16.88 6.36 0.25
CA LYS A 82 17.69 7.43 0.88
C LYS A 82 17.50 7.48 2.40
N ARG A 83 16.29 7.23 2.89
CA ARG A 83 15.99 7.21 4.33
C ARG A 83 16.48 5.95 5.06
N ASN A 84 16.76 4.87 4.32
CA ASN A 84 17.16 3.57 4.88
C ASN A 84 18.46 3.07 4.21
N PRO A 85 19.59 3.77 4.38
CA PRO A 85 20.85 3.40 3.73
C PRO A 85 21.26 1.98 4.12
N GLY A 86 21.68 1.18 3.12
CA GLY A 86 22.11 -0.20 3.29
C GLY A 86 20.98 -1.23 3.40
N LYS A 87 19.71 -0.81 3.47
CA LYS A 87 18.56 -1.74 3.43
C LYS A 87 18.01 -1.89 2.02
N ARG A 88 17.67 -3.12 1.63
CA ARG A 88 17.01 -3.39 0.35
C ARG A 88 15.58 -2.86 0.39
N VAL A 89 15.11 -2.36 -0.74
CA VAL A 89 13.73 -1.91 -0.93
C VAL A 89 13.10 -2.74 -2.04
N HIS A 90 11.96 -3.34 -1.74
CA HIS A 90 11.20 -4.17 -2.67
C HIS A 90 9.93 -3.44 -3.07
N VAL A 91 9.44 -3.71 -4.27
CA VAL A 91 8.16 -3.17 -4.74
C VAL A 91 7.13 -4.28 -4.74
N TYR A 92 6.10 -4.10 -3.91
CA TYR A 92 4.94 -4.96 -3.87
C TYR A 92 3.84 -4.34 -4.73
N TRP A 93 3.16 -5.16 -5.53
CA TRP A 93 2.09 -4.70 -6.40
C TRP A 93 0.93 -5.69 -6.48
N VAL A 94 -0.25 -5.16 -6.79
CA VAL A 94 -1.49 -5.92 -7.01
C VAL A 94 -2.24 -5.35 -8.20
N LEU A 95 -3.01 -6.18 -8.89
CA LEU A 95 -3.90 -5.76 -9.97
C LEU A 95 -5.22 -5.25 -9.40
N GLU A 96 -5.80 -4.20 -9.99
CA GLU A 96 -7.13 -3.71 -9.56
C GLU A 96 -8.20 -4.80 -9.63
N LYS A 97 -8.11 -5.68 -10.64
CA LYS A 97 -9.00 -6.83 -10.83
C LYS A 97 -8.66 -8.05 -9.98
N ALA A 98 -7.56 -8.01 -9.23
CA ALA A 98 -7.36 -9.04 -8.20
C ALA A 98 -8.54 -8.92 -7.23
N ASP A 99 -9.07 -10.05 -6.76
CA ASP A 99 -10.07 -10.03 -5.69
C ASP A 99 -9.55 -9.05 -4.62
N ILE A 100 -10.28 -7.98 -4.32
CA ILE A 100 -10.02 -7.10 -3.17
C ILE A 100 -11.09 -7.43 -2.16
N PRO A 101 -10.77 -7.59 -0.86
CA PRO A 101 -11.79 -7.98 0.11
C PRO A 101 -12.92 -6.98 0.15
N ASP A 102 -14.14 -7.49 0.28
CA ASP A 102 -15.35 -6.69 0.47
C ASP A 102 -15.16 -5.59 1.53
N GLY A 103 -15.58 -4.37 1.19
CA GLY A 103 -15.43 -3.21 2.08
C GLY A 103 -14.07 -2.52 2.00
N LEU A 104 -13.19 -2.94 1.09
CA LEU A 104 -11.99 -2.20 0.68
C LEU A 104 -12.07 -1.83 -0.80
N GLU A 105 -11.50 -0.68 -1.17
CA GLU A 105 -11.43 -0.23 -2.56
C GLU A 105 -10.20 0.65 -2.79
N PHE A 106 -9.63 0.60 -3.99
CA PHE A 106 -8.60 1.55 -4.41
C PHE A 106 -9.24 2.85 -4.92
N ILE A 107 -9.17 3.90 -4.10
CA ILE A 107 -9.73 5.22 -4.39
C ILE A 107 -8.59 6.17 -4.73
N ALA A 108 -8.73 6.92 -5.83
CA ALA A 108 -7.74 7.94 -6.20
C ALA A 108 -7.69 9.03 -5.14
N ASP A 109 -6.49 9.46 -4.73
CA ASP A 109 -6.36 10.57 -3.78
C ASP A 109 -6.93 11.85 -4.41
N PRO A 110 -8.00 12.44 -3.85
CA PRO A 110 -8.65 13.61 -4.43
C PRO A 110 -7.72 14.83 -4.49
N ARG A 111 -6.67 14.84 -3.66
CA ARG A 111 -5.65 15.91 -3.63
C ARG A 111 -4.59 15.74 -4.71
N ASP A 112 -4.44 14.53 -5.26
CA ASP A 112 -3.48 14.27 -6.32
C ASP A 112 -4.07 14.58 -7.70
N ARG A 113 -3.82 15.79 -8.18
CA ARG A 113 -4.23 16.25 -9.51
C ARG A 113 -3.76 15.36 -10.66
N ARG A 114 -2.67 14.60 -10.46
CA ARG A 114 -2.11 13.70 -11.49
C ARG A 114 -2.70 12.29 -11.43
N LYS A 115 -3.54 11.98 -10.43
CA LYS A 115 -4.16 10.66 -10.22
C LYS A 115 -3.15 9.51 -10.22
N GLN A 116 -1.99 9.73 -9.60
CA GLN A 116 -0.89 8.78 -9.46
C GLN A 116 -0.87 8.11 -8.09
N HIS A 117 -1.48 8.74 -7.09
CA HIS A 117 -1.63 8.26 -5.72
C HIS A 117 -3.05 7.72 -5.48
N TYR A 118 -3.12 6.56 -4.84
CA TYR A 118 -4.36 5.87 -4.48
C TYR A 118 -4.31 5.41 -3.04
N PHE A 119 -5.46 5.44 -2.38
CA PHE A 119 -5.71 4.84 -1.09
C PHE A 119 -6.36 3.48 -1.27
N LEU A 120 -5.85 2.45 -0.60
CA LEU A 120 -6.66 1.29 -0.27
C LEU A 120 -7.55 1.70 0.92
N ALA A 121 -8.73 2.18 0.59
CA ALA A 121 -9.67 2.82 1.50
C ALA A 121 -10.70 1.83 2.03
N VAL A 122 -11.19 2.10 3.24
CA VAL A 122 -12.35 1.40 3.81
C VAL A 122 -13.64 2.02 3.27
N THR A 123 -14.50 1.19 2.67
CA THR A 123 -15.80 1.62 2.11
C THR A 123 -17.00 1.16 2.95
N LYS A 124 -16.79 0.20 3.85
CA LYS A 124 -17.81 -0.28 4.80
C LYS A 124 -17.23 -0.29 6.22
N LYS A 125 -18.01 0.19 7.20
CA LYS A 125 -17.58 0.18 8.61
C LYS A 125 -17.24 -1.25 9.01
N MET A 126 -16.08 -1.44 9.64
CA MET A 126 -15.62 -2.73 10.11
C MET A 126 -14.81 -2.58 11.39
N THR A 127 -14.62 -3.66 12.13
CA THR A 127 -13.73 -3.69 13.28
C THR A 127 -12.26 -3.54 12.85
N VAL A 128 -11.41 -3.09 13.76
CA VAL A 128 -9.95 -3.03 13.51
C VAL A 128 -9.39 -4.42 13.17
N SER A 129 -9.89 -5.47 13.83
CA SER A 129 -9.47 -6.84 13.54
C SER A 129 -9.83 -7.27 12.12
N GLU A 130 -11.06 -6.96 11.66
CA GLU A 130 -11.47 -7.25 10.29
C GLU A 130 -10.62 -6.52 9.26
N LEU A 131 -10.31 -5.23 9.49
CA LEU A 131 -9.41 -4.48 8.61
C LEU A 131 -8.03 -5.16 8.55
N ARG A 132 -7.46 -5.51 9.71
CA ARG A 132 -6.16 -6.18 9.78
C ARG A 132 -6.15 -7.47 8.94
N SER A 133 -7.12 -8.36 9.15
CA SER A 133 -7.19 -9.62 8.41
C SER A 133 -7.35 -9.39 6.91
N LYS A 134 -8.07 -8.36 6.48
CA LYS A 134 -8.17 -7.99 5.06
C LYS A 134 -6.86 -7.43 4.51
N LEU A 135 -6.11 -6.66 5.29
CA LEU A 135 -4.79 -6.15 4.90
C LEU A 135 -3.75 -7.27 4.78
N GLU A 136 -3.78 -8.27 5.67
CA GLU A 136 -2.99 -9.51 5.57
C GLU A 136 -3.36 -10.26 4.28
N TRP A 137 -4.67 -10.44 4.04
CA TRP A 137 -5.17 -11.09 2.83
C TRP A 137 -4.75 -10.39 1.53
N VAL A 138 -4.71 -9.05 1.54
CA VAL A 138 -4.21 -8.25 0.40
C VAL A 138 -2.71 -8.46 0.23
N ALA A 139 -1.94 -8.42 1.32
CA ALA A 139 -0.50 -8.66 1.31
C ALA A 139 -0.13 -10.02 0.68
N ASP A 140 -0.87 -11.07 1.04
CA ASP A 140 -0.66 -12.44 0.52
C ASP A 140 -0.84 -12.55 -1.00
N ARG A 141 -1.62 -11.65 -1.60
CA ARG A 141 -1.87 -11.61 -3.05
C ARG A 141 -1.00 -10.62 -3.78
N MET A 142 -0.17 -9.86 -3.08
CA MET A 142 0.76 -8.95 -3.72
C MET A 142 1.90 -9.73 -4.36
N SER A 143 2.14 -9.46 -5.64
CA SER A 143 3.37 -9.88 -6.29
C SER A 143 4.52 -8.95 -5.89
N VAL A 144 5.74 -9.47 -5.84
CA VAL A 144 6.92 -8.71 -5.41
C VAL A 144 7.97 -8.65 -6.52
N ILE A 145 8.43 -7.44 -6.81
CA ILE A 145 9.67 -7.21 -7.57
C ILE A 145 10.77 -7.02 -6.53
N ARG A 146 11.58 -8.08 -6.33
CA ARG A 146 12.74 -8.04 -5.45
C ARG A 146 13.84 -7.20 -6.09
N ASP A 147 14.62 -6.54 -5.24
CA ASP A 147 15.76 -5.69 -5.65
C ASP A 147 15.44 -4.76 -6.82
N ALA A 148 14.35 -4.00 -6.70
CA ALA A 148 13.83 -3.15 -7.76
C ALA A 148 14.78 -1.99 -8.16
N GLN A 149 15.98 -1.90 -7.57
CA GLN A 149 17.03 -0.94 -7.92
C GLN A 149 17.48 -1.06 -9.39
N ASP A 150 17.54 -2.27 -9.94
CA ASP A 150 17.91 -2.49 -11.34
C ASP A 150 16.72 -2.34 -12.31
N ALA A 151 15.49 -2.48 -11.78
CA ALA A 151 14.27 -2.44 -12.58
C ALA A 151 13.62 -1.04 -12.69
N LEU A 152 13.79 -0.16 -11.68
CA LEU A 152 13.13 1.16 -11.52
C LEU A 152 13.90 2.38 -12.04
#